data_AF-A0A3A6GEV3-F1
#
_entry.id   AF-A0A3A6GEV3-F1
#
_cell.length_a   1.000
_cell.length_b   1.000
_cell.length_c   1.000
_cell.angle_alpha   90.00
_cell.angle_beta   90.00
_cell.angle_gamma   90.00
#
_symmetry.space_group_name_H-M   'P 1'
#
loop_
_entity.id
_entity.type
_entity.pdbx_description
1 polymer ?
#
loop_
_entity_poly.entity_id
_entity_poly.type
_entity_poly.pdbx_seq_one_letter_code
_entity_poly.pdbx_strand_id
1 'polypeptide(L)'
;MEKLFYPALFHKSEEGGFWISFPDFPECFTEGDDMKQAYEMTVEALGLALVNRKEEKEEIPDPSDLDKIQNEDGTIVIVEFDMLEYQRKHNSKAVKKTLSIPEWLNEEAVSMGVNFSQVLQEALMSKLNISR
;
A
#
# COMPACT_ATOMS: atom_id res chain seq x y z
N MET A 1 -6.36 7.91 -2.11
CA MET A 1 -7.06 6.61 -2.19
C MET A 1 -7.59 6.31 -0.81
N GLU A 2 -8.73 5.64 -0.71
CA GLU A 2 -9.26 5.23 0.58
C GLU A 2 -8.36 4.17 1.20
N LYS A 3 -8.21 4.23 2.52
CA LYS A 3 -7.51 3.20 3.29
C LYS A 3 -8.36 1.94 3.25
N LEU A 4 -7.71 0.80 3.10
CA LEU A 4 -8.33 -0.51 3.12
C LEU A 4 -8.15 -1.13 4.50
N PHE A 5 -9.13 -1.93 4.92
CA PHE A 5 -9.13 -2.59 6.23
C PHE A 5 -9.56 -4.04 6.02
N TYR A 6 -8.60 -4.96 6.02
CA TYR A 6 -8.87 -6.39 5.81
C TYR A 6 -8.66 -7.18 7.09
N PRO A 7 -9.53 -8.15 7.39
CA PRO A 7 -9.30 -9.08 8.47
C PRO A 7 -8.17 -10.06 8.11
N ALA A 8 -7.25 -10.24 9.04
CA ALA A 8 -6.23 -11.27 9.01
C ALA A 8 -6.40 -12.21 10.20
N LEU A 9 -6.15 -13.49 9.98
CA LEU A 9 -6.22 -14.53 11.00
C LEU A 9 -4.83 -14.87 11.49
N PHE A 10 -4.54 -14.58 12.75
CA PHE A 10 -3.27 -14.88 13.42
C PHE A 10 -3.42 -16.17 14.20
N HIS A 11 -2.67 -17.19 13.78
CA HIS A 11 -2.64 -18.49 14.42
C HIS A 11 -1.32 -18.67 15.16
N LYS A 12 -1.37 -19.20 16.38
CA LYS A 12 -0.16 -19.54 17.14
C LYS A 12 0.35 -20.89 16.68
N SER A 13 1.66 -21.00 16.44
CA SER A 13 2.31 -22.28 16.16
C SER A 13 2.69 -22.99 17.46
N GLU A 14 2.68 -24.33 17.45
CA GLU A 14 3.09 -25.16 18.59
C GLU A 14 4.58 -24.97 18.94
N GLU A 15 5.41 -24.62 17.94
CA GLU A 15 6.85 -24.35 18.10
C GLU A 15 7.15 -22.91 18.55
N GLY A 16 6.10 -22.09 18.76
CA GLY A 16 6.21 -20.65 18.99
C GLY A 16 6.06 -19.84 17.69
N GLY A 17 5.82 -18.53 17.83
CA GLY A 17 5.54 -17.64 16.70
C GLY A 17 4.10 -17.75 16.17
N PHE A 18 3.90 -17.12 15.01
CA PHE A 18 2.60 -16.95 14.37
C PHE A 18 2.69 -17.25 12.88
N TRP A 19 1.63 -17.86 12.36
CA TRP A 19 1.36 -17.85 10.92
C TRP A 19 0.04 -17.13 10.68
N ILE A 20 -0.04 -16.44 9.55
CA ILE A 20 -1.11 -15.51 9.23
C ILE A 20 -1.69 -15.86 7.88
N SER A 21 -3.02 -15.81 7.80
CA SER A 21 -3.78 -15.97 6.56
C SER A 21 -4.84 -14.88 6.42
N PHE A 22 -5.29 -14.65 5.19
CA PHE A 22 -6.33 -13.69 4.87
C PHE A 22 -7.53 -14.42 4.27
N PRO A 23 -8.72 -14.34 4.88
CA PRO A 23 -9.94 -14.93 4.29
C PRO A 23 -10.22 -14.43 2.87
N ASP A 24 -9.95 -13.15 2.62
CA ASP A 24 -10.22 -12.47 1.35
C ASP A 24 -9.10 -12.67 0.31
N PHE A 25 -7.91 -13.08 0.76
CA PHE A 25 -6.75 -13.35 -0.10
C PHE A 25 -6.19 -14.74 0.22
N PRO A 26 -6.83 -15.82 -0.26
CA PRO A 26 -6.42 -17.19 0.02
C PRO A 26 -5.01 -17.55 -0.48
N GLU A 27 -4.43 -16.74 -1.37
CA GLU A 27 -3.04 -16.86 -1.82
C GLU A 27 -2.03 -16.17 -0.88
N CYS A 28 -2.51 -15.35 0.05
CA CYS A 28 -1.69 -14.51 0.91
C CYS A 28 -1.49 -15.18 2.27
N PHE A 29 -0.25 -15.63 2.50
CA PHE A 29 0.19 -16.20 3.76
C PHE A 29 1.51 -15.59 4.19
N THR A 30 1.70 -15.46 5.49
CA THR A 30 2.97 -15.02 6.06
C THR A 30 3.17 -15.58 7.47
N GLU A 31 4.32 -15.32 8.06
CA GLU A 31 4.69 -15.80 9.39
C GLU A 31 5.58 -14.77 10.12
N GLY A 32 5.68 -14.92 11.44
CA GLY A 32 6.58 -14.13 12.26
C GLY A 32 6.85 -14.80 13.61
N ASP A 33 8.06 -14.60 14.13
CA ASP A 33 8.54 -15.20 15.38
C ASP A 33 7.84 -14.62 16.62
N ASP A 34 7.39 -13.36 16.53
CA ASP A 34 6.63 -12.67 17.56
C ASP A 34 5.48 -11.83 16.98
N MET A 35 4.62 -11.30 17.84
CA MET A 35 3.42 -10.55 17.42
C MET A 35 3.77 -9.29 16.61
N LYS A 36 4.87 -8.61 16.95
CA LYS A 36 5.28 -7.39 16.26
C LYS A 36 5.74 -7.73 14.85
N GLN A 37 6.66 -8.69 14.72
CA GLN A 37 7.14 -9.14 13.43
C GLN A 37 6.01 -9.73 12.59
N ALA A 38 5.15 -10.57 13.19
CA ALA A 38 3.98 -11.12 12.51
C ALA A 38 3.08 -10.03 11.92
N TYR A 39 2.80 -8.97 12.69
CA TYR A 39 2.01 -7.85 12.19
C TYR A 39 2.72 -7.07 11.08
N GLU A 40 4.03 -6.80 11.22
CA GLU A 40 4.82 -6.15 10.17
C GLU A 40 4.79 -6.97 8.86
N MET A 41 5.01 -8.29 8.95
CA MET A 41 4.97 -9.19 7.80
C MET A 41 3.57 -9.30 7.20
N THR A 42 2.53 -9.22 8.02
CA THR A 42 1.13 -9.21 7.59
C THR A 42 0.82 -8.00 6.72
N VAL A 43 1.28 -6.80 7.12
CA VAL A 43 1.10 -5.57 6.34
C VAL A 43 1.84 -5.66 5.00
N GLU A 44 3.07 -6.17 4.99
CA GLU A 44 3.87 -6.36 3.77
C GLU A 44 3.21 -7.36 2.81
N ALA A 45 2.76 -8.52 3.33
CA ALA A 45 2.13 -9.56 2.53
C ALA A 45 0.81 -9.08 1.89
N LEU A 46 -0.04 -8.39 2.67
CA LEU A 46 -1.27 -7.78 2.16
C LEU A 46 -0.96 -6.75 1.08
N GLY A 47 0.06 -5.91 1.30
CA GLY A 47 0.46 -4.90 0.33
C GLY A 47 0.95 -5.50 -0.99
N LEU A 48 1.73 -6.57 -0.93
CA LEU A 48 2.16 -7.30 -2.11
C LEU A 48 0.97 -7.92 -2.87
N ALA A 49 0.06 -8.59 -2.18
CA ALA A 49 -1.13 -9.19 -2.79
C ALA A 49 -1.98 -8.15 -3.53
N LEU A 50 -2.26 -7.02 -2.87
CA LEU A 50 -3.05 -5.93 -3.45
C LEU A 50 -2.37 -5.28 -4.66
N VAL A 51 -1.05 -5.11 -4.63
CA VAL A 51 -0.29 -4.56 -5.77
C VAL A 51 -0.32 -5.53 -6.94
N ASN A 52 -0.06 -6.82 -6.70
CA ASN A 52 -0.07 -7.85 -7.74
C ASN A 52 -1.42 -7.92 -8.45
N ARG A 53 -2.52 -8.04 -7.69
CA ARG A 53 -3.88 -8.04 -8.27
C ARG A 53 -4.16 -6.77 -9.08
N LYS A 54 -3.71 -5.61 -8.62
CA LYS A 54 -3.86 -4.35 -9.38
C LYS A 54 -3.06 -4.33 -10.68
N GLU A 55 -1.85 -4.87 -10.69
CA GLU A 55 -1.00 -4.97 -11.88
C GLU A 55 -1.55 -5.97 -12.90
N GLU A 56 -2.08 -7.09 -12.42
CA GLU A 56 -2.71 -8.15 -13.22
C GLU A 56 -4.16 -7.82 -13.62
N LYS A 57 -4.71 -6.71 -13.12
CA LYS A 57 -6.10 -6.26 -13.32
C LYS A 57 -7.14 -7.27 -12.80
N GLU A 58 -6.79 -7.97 -11.73
CA GLU A 58 -7.70 -8.82 -10.98
C GLU A 58 -8.57 -8.00 -10.02
N GLU A 59 -9.68 -8.58 -9.61
CA GLU A 59 -10.61 -7.97 -8.67
C GLU A 59 -10.03 -7.98 -7.25
N ILE A 60 -10.12 -6.84 -6.58
CA ILE A 60 -9.83 -6.71 -5.15
C ILE A 60 -11.15 -6.93 -4.41
N PRO A 61 -11.30 -8.03 -3.65
CA PRO A 61 -12.55 -8.40 -2.99
C PRO A 61 -12.88 -7.42 -1.87
N ASP A 62 -14.15 -7.20 -1.58
CA ASP A 62 -14.54 -6.43 -0.40
C ASP A 62 -14.11 -7.17 0.89
N PRO A 63 -13.75 -6.45 1.98
CA PRO A 63 -13.38 -7.08 3.24
C PRO A 63 -14.50 -7.94 3.82
N SER A 64 -14.15 -9.14 4.28
CA SER A 64 -15.11 -10.04 4.94
C SER A 64 -15.66 -9.46 6.25
N ASP A 65 -16.96 -9.67 6.49
CA ASP A 65 -17.61 -9.35 7.77
C ASP A 65 -16.99 -10.20 8.89
N LEU A 66 -16.58 -9.56 10.00
CA LEU A 66 -15.92 -10.26 11.11
C LEU A 66 -16.77 -11.38 11.72
N ASP A 67 -18.09 -11.21 11.75
CA ASP A 67 -19.03 -12.20 12.29
C ASP A 67 -19.15 -13.48 11.43
N LYS A 68 -18.71 -13.42 10.17
CA LYS A 68 -18.78 -14.55 9.22
C LYS A 68 -17.48 -15.33 9.13
N ILE A 69 -16.41 -14.83 9.72
CA ILE A 69 -15.10 -15.48 9.69
C ILE A 69 -15.09 -16.61 10.71
N GLN A 70 -14.96 -17.84 10.23
CA GLN A 70 -14.79 -18.99 11.11
C GLN A 70 -13.38 -18.97 11.68
N ASN A 71 -13.27 -18.82 13.00
CA ASN A 71 -12.01 -18.85 13.72
C ASN A 71 -11.99 -20.02 14.70
N GLU A 72 -11.62 -21.21 14.24
CA GLU A 72 -11.55 -22.36 15.15
C GLU A 72 -10.38 -22.22 16.15
N ASP A 73 -9.26 -21.60 15.75
CA ASP A 73 -8.06 -21.41 16.62
C ASP A 73 -7.26 -20.12 16.35
N GLY A 74 -7.82 -19.17 15.59
CA GLY A 74 -7.15 -17.92 15.19
C GLY A 74 -7.66 -16.68 15.92
N THR A 75 -6.78 -15.69 16.10
CA THR A 75 -7.18 -14.33 16.51
C THR A 75 -7.37 -13.46 15.28
N ILE A 76 -8.56 -12.86 15.14
CA ILE A 76 -8.84 -11.92 14.06
C ILE A 76 -8.20 -10.56 14.40
N VAL A 77 -7.42 -10.04 13.46
CA VAL A 77 -6.79 -8.72 13.55
C VAL A 77 -7.15 -7.92 12.30
N ILE A 78 -7.64 -6.70 12.48
CA ILE A 78 -7.86 -5.78 11.35
C ILE A 78 -6.54 -5.16 10.95
N VAL A 79 -6.19 -5.32 9.67
CA VAL A 79 -4.98 -4.78 9.07
C VAL A 79 -5.37 -3.56 8.23
N GLU A 80 -4.91 -2.40 8.66
CA GLU A 80 -5.00 -1.17 7.88
C GLU A 80 -3.94 -1.17 6.77
N PHE A 81 -4.36 -0.85 5.55
CA PHE A 81 -3.48 -0.73 4.41
C PHE A 81 -3.73 0.56 3.63
N ASP A 82 -2.67 1.37 3.47
CA ASP A 82 -2.66 2.53 2.60
C ASP A 82 -1.85 2.23 1.34
N MET A 83 -2.55 2.01 0.23
CA MET A 83 -1.95 1.73 -1.07
C MET A 83 -0.98 2.82 -1.53
N LEU A 84 -1.26 4.09 -1.22
CA LEU A 84 -0.38 5.19 -1.62
C LEU A 84 0.89 5.21 -0.78
N GLU A 85 0.79 4.99 0.53
CA GLU A 85 1.95 4.89 1.42
C GLU A 85 2.84 3.71 1.03
N TYR A 86 2.24 2.54 0.76
CA TYR A 86 2.97 1.37 0.30
C TYR A 86 3.69 1.63 -1.03
N GLN A 87 2.99 2.19 -2.02
CA GLN A 87 3.61 2.56 -3.29
C GLN A 87 4.77 3.54 -3.11
N ARG A 88 4.70 4.47 -2.16
CA ARG A 88 5.83 5.40 -1.88
C ARG A 88 7.04 4.70 -1.29
N LYS A 89 6.83 3.74 -0.37
CA LYS A 89 7.92 2.96 0.25
C LYS A 89 8.59 2.04 -0.77
N HIS A 90 7.81 1.38 -1.62
CA HIS A 90 8.30 0.32 -2.51
C HIS A 90 8.54 0.77 -3.96
N ASN A 91 7.98 1.90 -4.40
CA ASN A 91 8.09 2.39 -5.77
C ASN A 91 8.52 3.88 -5.82
N SER A 92 9.81 4.10 -5.57
CA SER A 92 10.46 5.42 -5.65
C SER A 92 10.93 5.81 -7.05
N LYS A 93 10.60 5.02 -8.09
CA LYS A 93 11.09 5.28 -9.45
C LYS A 93 10.44 6.52 -10.03
N ALA A 94 11.25 7.55 -10.27
CA ALA A 94 10.82 8.72 -11.02
C ALA A 94 10.51 8.35 -12.48
N VAL A 95 9.32 8.73 -12.96
CA VAL A 95 8.91 8.52 -14.35
C VAL A 95 9.05 9.84 -15.12
N LYS A 96 9.87 9.86 -16.18
CA LYS A 96 10.03 11.04 -17.04
C LYS A 96 8.70 11.42 -17.69
N LYS A 97 8.36 12.71 -17.65
CA LYS A 97 7.21 13.29 -18.36
C LYS A 97 7.68 14.36 -19.33
N THR A 98 7.19 14.31 -20.57
CA THR A 98 7.38 15.34 -21.58
C THR A 98 6.16 16.25 -21.56
N LEU A 99 6.36 17.55 -21.42
CA LEU A 99 5.28 18.54 -21.31
C LEU A 99 5.65 19.81 -22.07
N SER A 100 4.66 20.66 -22.30
CA SER A 100 4.82 21.95 -22.97
C SER A 100 4.30 23.06 -22.06
N ILE A 101 5.05 24.15 -21.96
CA ILE A 101 4.67 25.38 -21.27
C ILE A 101 4.95 26.57 -22.20
N PRO A 102 4.28 27.72 -22.00
CA PRO A 102 4.61 28.93 -22.73
C PRO A 102 6.08 29.31 -22.59
N GLU A 103 6.69 29.81 -23.67
CA GLU A 103 8.12 30.17 -23.72
C GLU A 103 8.50 31.19 -22.63
N TRP A 104 7.71 32.26 -22.49
CA TRP A 104 7.93 33.29 -21.47
C TRP A 104 7.99 32.72 -20.04
N LEU A 105 7.22 31.66 -19.75
CA LEU A 105 7.20 31.04 -18.43
C LEU A 105 8.44 30.17 -18.21
N ASN A 106 8.91 29.50 -19.26
CA ASN A 106 10.14 28.72 -19.20
C ASN A 106 11.35 29.63 -18.93
N GLU A 107 11.48 30.73 -19.67
CA GLU A 107 12.59 31.68 -19.51
C GLU A 107 12.65 32.26 -18.10
N GLU A 108 11.51 32.72 -17.57
CA GLU A 108 11.42 33.26 -16.22
C GLU A 108 11.74 32.21 -15.14
N ALA A 109 11.20 30.99 -15.29
CA ALA A 109 11.46 29.91 -14.34
C ALA A 109 12.93 29.47 -14.35
N VAL A 110 13.57 29.42 -15.52
CA VAL A 110 15.01 29.10 -15.65
C VAL A 110 15.87 30.19 -15.03
N SER A 111 15.55 31.48 -15.24
CA SER A 111 16.32 32.60 -14.68
C SER A 111 16.31 32.59 -13.15
N MET A 112 15.20 32.13 -12.55
CA MET A 112 15.03 31.96 -11.12
C MET A 112 15.56 30.62 -10.57
N GLY A 113 16.10 29.74 -11.44
CA GLY A 113 16.62 28.43 -11.03
C GLY A 113 15.54 27.44 -10.57
N VAL A 114 14.32 27.56 -11.09
CA VAL A 114 13.19 26.71 -10.70
C VAL A 114 13.39 25.26 -11.15
N ASN A 115 13.13 24.32 -10.24
CA ASN A 115 13.10 22.90 -10.56
C ASN A 115 11.70 22.49 -11.06
N PHE A 116 11.53 22.42 -12.38
CA PHE A 116 10.25 22.05 -13.01
C PHE A 116 9.70 20.70 -12.54
N SER A 117 10.55 19.70 -12.31
CA SER A 117 10.12 18.39 -11.84
C SER A 117 9.53 18.48 -10.44
N GLN A 118 10.17 19.22 -9.54
CA GLN A 118 9.68 19.43 -8.18
C GLN A 118 8.38 20.23 -8.17
N VAL A 119 8.29 21.32 -8.93
CA VAL A 119 7.07 22.12 -9.03
C VAL A 119 5.90 21.29 -9.55
N LEU A 120 6.14 20.45 -10.58
CA LEU A 120 5.11 19.54 -11.09
C LEU A 120 4.66 18.54 -10.01
N GLN A 121 5.61 17.93 -9.29
CA GLN A 121 5.29 16.99 -8.21
C GLN A 121 4.48 17.65 -7.10
N GLU A 122 4.88 18.84 -6.63
CA GLU A 122 4.18 19.60 -5.60
C GLU A 122 2.77 20.00 -6.03
N ALA A 123 2.63 20.49 -7.27
CA ALA A 123 1.32 20.84 -7.82
C ALA A 123 0.40 19.62 -7.95
N LEU A 124 0.92 18.47 -8.40
CA LEU A 124 0.15 17.22 -8.47
C LEU A 124 -0.24 16.72 -7.09
N MET A 125 0.67 16.72 -6.12
CA MET A 125 0.38 16.33 -4.74
C MET A 125 -0.72 17.20 -4.13
N SER A 126 -0.64 18.52 -4.32
CA SER A 126 -1.68 19.46 -3.89
C SER A 126 -3.02 19.19 -4.56
N LYS A 127 -3.06 18.96 -5.88
CA LYS A 127 -4.29 18.68 -6.62
C LYS A 127 -4.95 17.36 -6.24
N LEU A 128 -4.14 16.37 -5.87
CA LEU A 128 -4.61 15.04 -5.49
C LEU A 128 -4.88 14.91 -3.97
N ASN A 129 -4.71 15.98 -3.19
CA ASN A 129 -4.78 15.96 -1.72
C ASN A 129 -3.86 14.91 -1.08
N ILE A 130 -2.65 14.81 -1.61
CA ILE A 130 -1.63 13.86 -1.16
C ILE A 130 -0.61 14.63 -0.30
N SER A 131 -0.53 14.34 1.00
CA SER A 131 0.49 14.91 1.90
C SER A 131 1.81 14.15 1.78
N ARG A 132 2.94 14.85 1.83
CA ARG A 132 4.28 14.25 1.75
C ARG A 132 4.58 13.39 2.97
#